data_AF-A0A1I3JVE7-F1
#
_entry.id   AF-A0A1I3JVE7-F1
#
_cell.length_a   1.000
_cell.length_b   1.000
_cell.length_c   1.000
_cell.angle_alpha   90.00
_cell.angle_beta   90.00
_cell.angle_gamma   90.00
#
_symmetry.space_group_name_H-M   'P 1'
#
loop_
_entity.id
_entity.type
_entity.pdbx_description
1 polymer ?
#
loop_
_entity_poly.entity_id
_entity_poly.type
_entity_poly.pdbx_seq_one_letter_code
_entity_poly.pdbx_strand_id
1 'polypeptide(L)'
;MLYPTEIWKEYPLNLEIDSPYRVEVSNYGRVKTYNKNRPDGGLIKGSLQGGYPIVRFTLFKERPLDVAEKIEALNELIAFLEDRRRTLVKKSLKTPEEIAEIEELKNQRLSVIAKRKKYILKTDRKRQVFSHFLIHRAVAELFLEKPADAEVVIHKDFNKENNLASNLQWATKEEAFARYADNPYYKTKKYAENTFGQERKKSTNEKLSVENVLYIKEKLAQGKTLRELAQQFKVSDMQIHRIKRGENWKNVKTLSEIKTQNEKK
;
A
#
# COMPACT_ATOMS: atom_id res chain seq x y z
N MET A 1 -6.56 14.18 -21.61
CA MET A 1 -7.40 15.31 -21.18
C MET A 1 -6.51 16.36 -20.54
N LEU A 2 -6.63 17.62 -20.94
CA LEU A 2 -5.96 18.76 -20.32
C LEU A 2 -6.86 19.27 -19.19
N TYR A 3 -6.30 19.44 -17.98
CA TYR A 3 -7.02 20.01 -16.84
C TYR A 3 -6.59 21.48 -16.70
N PRO A 4 -7.43 22.45 -17.10
CA PRO A 4 -7.02 23.86 -17.17
C PRO A 4 -6.66 24.46 -15.79
N THR A 5 -7.10 23.84 -14.70
CA THR A 5 -6.83 24.26 -13.31
C THR A 5 -5.76 23.41 -12.63
N GLU A 6 -5.00 22.63 -13.40
CA GLU A 6 -3.95 21.80 -12.83
C GLU A 6 -2.64 22.56 -12.63
N ILE A 7 -2.16 22.50 -11.40
CA ILE A 7 -0.95 23.16 -10.94
C ILE A 7 0.04 22.08 -10.52
N TRP A 8 1.28 22.20 -10.96
CA TRP A 8 2.39 21.31 -10.62
C TRP A 8 3.30 22.01 -9.61
N LYS A 9 3.70 21.30 -8.56
CA LYS A 9 4.70 21.76 -7.59
C LYS A 9 5.77 20.69 -7.41
N GLU A 10 7.01 21.12 -7.23
CA GLU A 10 8.11 20.23 -6.92
C GLU A 10 7.93 19.64 -5.51
N TYR A 11 8.07 18.32 -5.39
CA TYR A 11 8.02 17.61 -4.12
C TYR A 11 9.42 17.57 -3.51
N PRO A 12 9.62 18.09 -2.28
CA PRO A 12 10.94 18.18 -1.68
C PRO A 12 11.43 16.80 -1.25
N LEU A 13 12.27 16.18 -2.09
CA LEU A 13 12.87 14.88 -1.78
C LEU A 13 13.80 14.94 -0.57
N ASN A 14 14.50 16.07 -0.38
CA ASN A 14 15.47 16.28 0.69
C ASN A 14 16.53 15.16 0.77
N LEU A 15 17.07 14.77 -0.40
CA LEU A 15 18.08 13.71 -0.52
C LEU A 15 19.35 14.26 -1.17
N GLU A 16 20.50 13.91 -0.61
CA GLU A 16 21.82 14.10 -1.24
C GLU A 16 22.03 13.01 -2.30
N ILE A 17 21.82 13.36 -3.57
CA ILE A 17 21.81 12.42 -4.70
C ILE A 17 22.74 12.87 -5.83
N ASP A 18 23.31 11.89 -6.52
CA ASP A 18 24.24 12.02 -7.66
C ASP A 18 23.55 12.41 -8.99
N SER A 19 22.37 13.02 -8.93
CA SER A 19 21.50 13.17 -10.09
C SER A 19 20.59 14.39 -9.97
N PRO A 20 20.28 15.08 -11.08
CA PRO A 20 19.27 16.15 -11.11
C PRO A 20 17.84 15.58 -11.03
N TYR A 21 17.64 14.50 -10.27
CA TYR A 21 16.36 13.82 -10.17
C TYR A 21 15.43 14.65 -9.30
N ARG A 22 14.37 15.17 -9.90
CA ARG A 22 13.29 15.85 -9.18
C ARG A 22 11.95 15.25 -9.51
N VAL A 23 11.00 15.47 -8.63
CA VAL A 23 9.64 14.95 -8.73
C VAL A 23 8.68 16.12 -8.60
N GLU A 24 7.69 16.18 -9.48
CA GLU A 24 6.58 17.12 -9.35
C GLU A 24 5.28 16.36 -9.12
N VAL A 25 4.45 16.92 -8.26
CA VAL A 25 3.11 16.41 -7.95
C VAL A 25 2.10 17.49 -8.30
N SER A 26 1.02 17.10 -8.97
CA SER A 26 -0.06 18.02 -9.28
C SER A 26 -1.13 18.04 -8.21
N ASN A 27 -1.92 19.12 -8.16
CA ASN A 27 -3.12 19.19 -7.32
C ASN A 27 -4.20 18.15 -7.68
N TYR A 28 -4.03 17.42 -8.79
CA TYR A 28 -4.87 16.28 -9.19
C TYR A 28 -4.32 14.93 -8.71
N GLY A 29 -3.19 14.91 -7.99
CA GLY A 29 -2.53 13.69 -7.55
C GLY A 29 -1.80 12.95 -8.67
N ARG A 30 -1.42 13.64 -9.75
CA ARG A 30 -0.54 13.08 -10.78
C ARG A 30 0.91 13.35 -10.44
N VAL A 31 1.81 12.48 -10.90
CA VAL A 31 3.24 12.57 -10.56
C VAL A 31 4.08 12.54 -11.83
N LYS A 32 5.02 13.49 -11.92
CA LYS A 32 6.06 13.55 -12.96
C LYS A 32 7.44 13.39 -12.34
N THR A 33 8.32 12.67 -13.02
CA THR A 33 9.72 12.53 -12.62
C THR A 33 10.62 13.08 -13.72
N TYR A 34 11.67 13.77 -13.33
CA TYR A 34 12.65 14.39 -14.22
C TYR A 34 14.01 13.74 -13.98
N ASN A 35 14.75 13.47 -15.06
CA ASN A 35 16.12 12.95 -14.98
C ASN A 35 16.91 13.34 -16.23
N LYS A 36 18.20 13.02 -16.27
CA LYS A 36 19.09 13.35 -17.41
C LYS A 36 18.57 12.89 -18.78
N ASN A 37 17.85 11.77 -18.83
CA ASN A 37 17.30 11.21 -20.07
C ASN A 37 15.88 11.70 -20.37
N ARG A 38 15.21 12.39 -19.42
CA ARG A 38 13.86 12.94 -19.54
C ARG A 38 13.80 14.33 -18.90
N PRO A 39 14.39 15.34 -19.54
CA PRO A 39 14.41 16.71 -19.03
C PRO A 39 13.01 17.36 -19.01
N ASP A 40 12.10 16.94 -19.91
CA ASP A 40 10.73 17.47 -20.00
C ASP A 40 9.74 16.77 -19.04
N GLY A 41 10.23 15.78 -18.27
CA GLY A 41 9.43 15.04 -17.31
C GLY A 41 8.65 13.87 -17.90
N GLY A 42 8.56 12.78 -17.13
CA GLY A 42 7.75 11.61 -17.46
C GLY A 42 6.68 11.36 -16.42
N LEU A 43 5.43 11.18 -16.86
CA LEU A 43 4.34 10.74 -15.98
C LEU A 43 4.61 9.33 -15.48
N ILE A 44 4.39 9.10 -14.19
CA ILE A 44 4.51 7.78 -13.58
C ILE A 44 3.21 7.36 -12.90
N LYS A 45 2.85 6.09 -13.10
CA LYS A 45 1.75 5.45 -12.41
C LYS A 45 2.36 4.63 -11.27
N GLY A 46 2.18 5.11 -10.04
CA GLY A 46 2.66 4.42 -8.84
C GLY A 46 2.00 3.06 -8.63
N SER A 47 2.19 2.49 -7.44
CA SER A 47 1.51 1.26 -7.00
C SER A 47 0.55 1.57 -5.85
N LEU A 48 -0.07 0.57 -5.25
CA LEU A 48 -0.94 0.74 -4.08
C LEU A 48 -0.27 0.21 -2.81
N GLN A 49 -0.50 0.87 -1.67
CA GLN A 49 -0.18 0.37 -0.33
C GLN A 49 -1.36 0.61 0.60
N GLY A 50 -1.97 -0.46 1.13
CA GLY A 50 -3.18 -0.33 1.96
C GLY A 50 -4.37 0.31 1.23
N GLY A 51 -4.39 0.23 -0.10
CA GLY A 51 -5.36 0.90 -0.98
C GLY A 51 -5.01 2.35 -1.35
N TYR A 52 -3.91 2.91 -0.84
CA TYR A 52 -3.47 4.26 -1.19
C TYR A 52 -2.43 4.25 -2.32
N PRO A 53 -2.54 5.14 -3.32
CA PRO A 53 -1.49 5.34 -4.32
C PRO A 53 -0.17 5.81 -3.70
N ILE A 54 0.91 5.13 -4.08
CA ILE A 54 2.27 5.38 -3.60
C ILE A 54 3.27 5.34 -4.75
N VAL A 55 4.22 6.26 -4.71
CA VAL A 55 5.38 6.26 -5.59
C VAL A 55 6.59 5.74 -4.84
N ARG A 56 7.37 4.86 -5.48
CA ARG A 56 8.63 4.31 -4.94
C ARG A 56 9.70 4.41 -6.00
N PHE A 57 10.89 4.82 -5.62
CA PHE A 57 12.05 4.86 -6.51
C PHE A 57 13.33 4.62 -5.73
N THR A 58 14.35 4.15 -6.44
CA THR A 58 15.70 3.97 -5.93
C THR A 58 16.58 5.02 -6.61
N LEU A 59 17.16 5.90 -5.81
CA LEU A 59 18.18 6.86 -6.22
C LEU A 59 19.52 6.39 -5.72
N PHE A 60 20.56 7.17 -6.00
CA PHE A 60 21.91 6.84 -5.60
C PHE A 60 22.59 8.08 -5.05
N LYS A 61 23.31 7.92 -3.94
CA LYS A 61 24.25 8.93 -3.46
C LYS A 61 25.38 9.15 -4.46
N GLU A 62 26.08 10.27 -4.28
CA GLU A 62 27.29 10.59 -5.03
C GLU A 62 28.27 9.42 -5.04
N ARG A 63 28.87 9.22 -6.21
CA ARG A 63 29.81 8.13 -6.41
C ARG A 63 31.16 8.50 -5.78
N PRO A 64 31.78 7.61 -4.98
CA PRO A 64 33.15 7.81 -4.50
C PRO A 64 34.13 8.02 -5.66
N LEU A 65 35.11 8.91 -5.46
CA LEU A 65 36.04 9.33 -6.50
C LEU A 65 36.79 8.14 -7.14
N ASP A 66 37.30 7.22 -6.31
CA ASP A 66 38.01 6.01 -6.75
C ASP A 66 37.15 5.10 -7.66
N VAL A 67 35.85 5.04 -7.36
CA VAL A 67 34.89 4.29 -8.16
C VAL A 67 34.62 5.00 -9.48
N ALA A 68 34.50 6.34 -9.47
CA ALA A 68 34.30 7.15 -10.66
C ALA A 68 35.48 7.06 -11.62
N GLU A 69 36.71 7.25 -11.12
CA GLU A 69 37.96 7.12 -11.90
C GLU A 69 38.09 5.76 -12.57
N LYS A 70 37.81 4.68 -11.83
CA LYS A 70 37.86 3.33 -12.38
C LYS A 70 36.80 3.07 -13.45
N ILE A 71 35.62 3.66 -13.33
CA ILE A 71 34.59 3.57 -14.37
C ILE A 71 35.04 4.34 -15.61
N GLU A 72 35.67 5.49 -15.43
CA GLU A 72 36.16 6.31 -16.53
C GLU A 72 37.29 5.63 -17.28
N ALA A 73 38.28 5.06 -16.59
CA ALA A 73 39.33 4.24 -17.21
C ALA A 73 38.76 3.07 -18.05
N LEU A 74 37.66 2.46 -17.59
CA LEU A 74 36.97 1.41 -18.37
C LEU A 74 36.23 1.99 -19.59
N ASN A 75 35.67 3.20 -19.49
CA ASN A 75 35.03 3.89 -20.62
C ASN A 75 36.06 4.28 -21.69
N GLU A 76 37.20 4.83 -21.28
CA GLU A 76 38.32 5.16 -22.15
C GLU A 76 38.83 3.93 -22.89
N LEU A 77 39.00 2.80 -22.18
CA LEU A 77 39.39 1.53 -22.81
C LEU A 77 38.35 1.04 -23.83
N ILE A 78 37.06 1.16 -23.53
CA ILE A 78 35.98 0.79 -24.47
C ILE A 78 36.01 1.67 -25.72
N ALA A 79 36.24 2.98 -25.56
CA ALA A 79 36.35 3.93 -26.67
C ALA A 79 37.58 3.62 -27.53
N PHE A 80 38.73 3.41 -26.91
CA PHE A 80 39.97 3.03 -27.59
C PHE A 80 39.82 1.77 -28.44
N LEU A 81 39.24 0.70 -27.88
CA LEU A 81 39.02 -0.55 -28.60
C LEU A 81 38.06 -0.36 -29.79
N GLU A 82 37.02 0.45 -29.64
CA GLU A 82 36.07 0.74 -30.71
C GLU A 82 36.69 1.61 -31.81
N ASP A 83 37.52 2.59 -31.47
CA ASP A 83 38.18 3.46 -32.45
C ASP A 83 39.25 2.70 -33.25
N ARG A 84 40.00 1.81 -32.60
CA ARG A 84 40.93 0.90 -33.28
C ARG A 84 40.17 -0.01 -34.26
N ARG A 85 39.07 -0.62 -33.79
CA ARG A 85 38.21 -1.48 -34.62
C ARG A 85 37.65 -0.72 -35.82
N ARG A 86 37.15 0.50 -35.61
CA ARG A 86 36.61 1.37 -36.69
C ARG A 86 37.66 1.73 -37.72
N THR A 87 38.89 2.01 -37.29
CA THR A 87 40.00 2.32 -38.19
C THR A 87 40.28 1.18 -39.16
N LEU A 88 40.29 -0.07 -38.68
CA LEU A 88 40.47 -1.25 -39.52
C LEU A 88 39.25 -1.52 -40.42
N VAL A 89 38.03 -1.36 -39.89
CA VAL A 89 36.79 -1.59 -40.65
C VAL A 89 36.68 -0.66 -41.87
N LYS A 90 37.17 0.59 -41.74
CA LYS A 90 37.16 1.59 -42.83
C LYS A 90 38.06 1.26 -44.01
N LYS A 91 39.02 0.34 -43.86
CA LYS A 91 39.89 -0.08 -44.98
C LYS A 91 39.07 -0.78 -46.06
N SER A 92 39.28 -0.41 -47.32
CA SER A 92 38.56 -0.94 -48.48
C SER A 92 38.87 -2.41 -48.74
N LEU A 93 40.14 -2.80 -48.66
CA LEU A 93 40.61 -4.19 -48.67
C LEU A 93 41.20 -4.50 -47.30
N LYS A 94 40.92 -5.71 -46.78
CA LYS A 94 41.39 -6.17 -45.47
C LYS A 94 42.11 -7.49 -45.62
N THR A 95 43.23 -7.64 -44.92
CA THR A 95 43.92 -8.93 -44.87
C THR A 95 43.18 -9.90 -43.93
N PRO A 96 43.39 -11.23 -44.06
CA PRO A 96 42.88 -12.19 -43.10
C PRO A 96 43.28 -11.87 -41.65
N GLU A 97 44.49 -11.35 -41.42
CA GLU A 97 44.95 -10.94 -40.09
C GLU A 97 44.15 -9.74 -39.55
N GLU A 98 43.83 -8.76 -40.40
CA GLU A 98 43.03 -7.59 -39.99
C GLU A 98 41.58 -7.97 -39.67
N ILE A 99 41.01 -8.94 -40.40
CA ILE A 99 39.69 -9.49 -40.10
C ILE A 99 39.69 -10.17 -38.74
N ALA A 100 40.74 -10.96 -38.44
CA ALA A 100 40.91 -11.57 -37.13
C ALA A 100 41.10 -10.52 -36.01
N GLU A 101 41.89 -9.47 -36.24
CA GLU A 101 42.09 -8.37 -35.29
C GLU A 101 40.76 -7.64 -35.00
N ILE A 102 39.92 -7.39 -36.01
CA ILE A 102 38.61 -6.76 -35.83
C ILE A 102 37.71 -7.59 -34.89
N GLU A 103 37.68 -8.91 -35.08
CA GLU A 103 36.86 -9.79 -34.23
C GLU A 103 37.44 -9.87 -32.81
N GLU A 104 38.76 -9.92 -32.66
CA GLU A 104 39.42 -9.90 -31.35
C GLU A 104 39.14 -8.59 -30.60
N LEU A 105 39.28 -7.44 -31.24
CA LEU A 105 38.97 -6.12 -30.64
C LEU A 105 37.51 -6.03 -30.20
N LYS A 106 36.58 -6.58 -30.99
CA LYS A 106 35.16 -6.66 -30.63
C LYS A 106 34.95 -7.53 -29.39
N ASN A 107 35.60 -8.68 -29.31
CA ASN A 107 35.50 -9.58 -28.15
C ASN A 107 36.09 -8.95 -26.88
N GLN A 108 37.26 -8.31 -26.99
CA GLN A 108 37.86 -7.55 -25.89
C GLN A 108 36.94 -6.43 -25.42
N ARG A 109 36.34 -5.66 -26.35
CA ARG A 109 35.39 -4.60 -26.02
C ARG A 109 34.17 -5.14 -25.27
N LEU A 110 33.58 -6.25 -25.72
CA LEU A 110 32.46 -6.89 -25.03
C LEU A 110 32.84 -7.35 -23.62
N SER A 111 34.04 -7.92 -23.44
CA SER A 111 34.58 -8.31 -22.14
C SER A 111 34.71 -7.12 -21.19
N VAL A 112 35.26 -5.98 -21.67
CA VAL A 112 35.39 -4.75 -20.87
C VAL A 112 34.02 -4.15 -20.52
N ILE A 113 33.06 -4.15 -21.45
CA ILE A 113 31.67 -3.73 -21.17
C ILE A 113 31.04 -4.57 -20.07
N ALA A 114 31.23 -5.90 -20.11
CA ALA A 114 30.72 -6.82 -19.09
C ALA A 114 31.38 -6.55 -17.73
N LYS A 115 32.72 -6.35 -17.70
CA LYS A 115 33.48 -5.99 -16.50
C LYS A 115 32.99 -4.67 -15.90
N ARG A 116 32.82 -3.63 -16.71
CA ARG A 116 32.28 -2.32 -16.30
C ARG A 116 30.87 -2.47 -15.72
N LYS A 117 29.98 -3.17 -16.41
CA LYS A 117 28.60 -3.41 -15.93
C LYS A 117 28.60 -4.11 -14.57
N LYS A 118 29.40 -5.17 -14.40
CA LYS A 118 29.53 -5.90 -13.13
C LYS A 118 30.09 -5.01 -12.01
N TYR A 119 31.07 -4.17 -12.33
CA TYR A 119 31.65 -3.22 -11.37
C TYR A 119 30.62 -2.20 -10.89
N ILE A 120 29.92 -1.53 -11.83
CA ILE A 120 28.85 -0.57 -11.54
C ILE A 120 27.76 -1.20 -10.66
N LEU A 121 27.24 -2.39 -11.03
CA LEU A 121 26.21 -3.07 -10.24
C LEU A 121 26.66 -3.35 -8.79
N LYS A 122 27.92 -3.76 -8.62
CA LYS A 122 28.50 -4.05 -7.29
C LYS A 122 28.63 -2.79 -6.44
N THR A 123 29.10 -1.69 -7.03
CA THR A 123 29.32 -0.43 -6.30
C THR A 123 28.03 0.33 -6.06
N ASP A 124 27.10 0.30 -7.02
CA ASP A 124 25.82 1.00 -6.95
C ASP A 124 24.95 0.50 -5.82
N ARG A 125 24.96 -0.81 -5.55
CA ARG A 125 24.20 -1.42 -4.46
C ARG A 125 24.48 -0.77 -3.10
N LYS A 126 25.71 -0.32 -2.85
CA LYS A 126 26.11 0.30 -1.58
C LYS A 126 25.66 1.76 -1.44
N ARG A 127 25.36 2.43 -2.55
CA ARG A 127 24.95 3.84 -2.58
C ARG A 127 23.45 4.03 -2.83
N GLN A 128 22.68 2.93 -2.92
CA GLN A 128 21.23 2.99 -3.13
C GLN A 128 20.54 3.72 -1.98
N VAL A 129 19.68 4.67 -2.36
CA VAL A 129 18.77 5.37 -1.46
C VAL A 129 17.35 5.07 -1.90
N PHE A 130 16.62 4.35 -1.06
CA PHE A 130 15.22 4.05 -1.30
C PHE A 130 14.37 5.22 -0.81
N SER A 131 13.52 5.76 -1.69
CA SER A 131 12.58 6.81 -1.34
C SER A 131 11.19 6.47 -1.83
N HIS A 132 10.21 6.88 -1.05
CA HIS A 132 8.80 6.66 -1.32
C HIS A 132 7.95 7.73 -0.66
N PHE A 133 6.80 8.02 -1.25
CA PHE A 133 5.79 8.87 -0.63
C PHE A 133 4.40 8.50 -1.12
N LEU A 134 3.42 8.66 -0.22
CA LEU A 134 2.01 8.50 -0.53
C LEU A 134 1.51 9.73 -1.29
N ILE A 135 0.81 9.52 -2.40
CA ILE A 135 0.40 10.62 -3.29
C ILE A 135 -0.52 11.60 -2.56
N HIS A 136 -1.54 11.12 -1.84
CA HIS A 136 -2.44 11.99 -1.09
C HIS A 136 -1.70 12.87 -0.08
N ARG A 137 -0.68 12.32 0.60
CA ARG A 137 0.10 13.06 1.58
C ARG A 137 0.96 14.12 0.90
N ALA A 138 1.63 13.78 -0.20
CA ALA A 138 2.40 14.75 -0.97
C ALA A 138 1.53 15.88 -1.54
N VAL A 139 0.32 15.56 -2.02
CA VAL A 139 -0.65 16.59 -2.47
C VAL A 139 -1.05 17.49 -1.31
N ALA A 140 -1.38 16.93 -0.14
CA ALA A 140 -1.75 17.74 1.02
C ALA A 140 -0.61 18.62 1.52
N GLU A 141 0.63 18.10 1.58
CA GLU A 141 1.83 18.85 1.97
C GLU A 141 2.13 20.02 1.01
N LEU A 142 1.80 19.88 -0.29
CA LEU A 142 2.11 20.89 -1.31
C LEU A 142 0.98 21.90 -1.54
N PHE A 143 -0.28 21.51 -1.34
CA PHE A 143 -1.45 22.29 -1.77
C PHE A 143 -2.41 22.67 -0.64
N LEU A 144 -2.25 22.12 0.56
CA LEU A 144 -3.10 22.44 1.71
C LEU A 144 -2.28 23.02 2.85
N GLU A 145 -2.83 24.02 3.53
CA GLU A 145 -2.26 24.52 4.79
C GLU A 145 -2.43 23.47 5.87
N LYS A 146 -1.36 23.19 6.61
CA LYS A 146 -1.36 22.18 7.67
C LYS A 146 -1.66 22.86 9.02
N PRO A 147 -2.79 22.53 9.69
CA PRO A 147 -3.04 22.94 11.07
C PRO A 147 -1.98 22.39 12.03
N ALA A 148 -1.74 23.09 13.14
CA ALA A 148 -0.68 22.73 14.10
C ALA A 148 -0.90 21.37 14.78
N ASP A 149 -2.16 21.03 15.05
CA ASP A 149 -2.62 19.80 15.69
C ASP A 149 -2.85 18.63 14.72
N ALA A 150 -2.84 18.90 13.40
CA ALA A 150 -3.12 17.89 12.41
C ALA A 150 -1.94 16.95 12.17
N GLU A 151 -2.22 15.65 12.18
CA GLU A 151 -1.22 14.60 12.01
C GLU A 151 -1.41 13.78 10.74
N VAL A 152 -2.66 13.62 10.29
CA VAL A 152 -3.03 12.71 9.21
C VAL A 152 -3.79 13.43 8.10
N VAL A 153 -3.75 12.85 6.90
CA VAL A 153 -4.50 13.34 5.74
C VAL A 153 -5.61 12.34 5.45
N ILE A 154 -6.83 12.85 5.30
CA ILE A 154 -8.02 12.05 5.03
C ILE A 154 -8.64 12.43 3.67
N HIS A 155 -9.34 11.46 3.08
CA HIS A 155 -10.14 11.65 1.86
C HIS A 155 -11.60 11.95 2.24
N LYS A 156 -12.14 13.09 1.80
CA LYS A 156 -13.50 13.56 2.09
C LYS A 156 -14.59 12.67 1.48
N ASP A 157 -14.27 11.91 0.45
CA ASP A 157 -15.17 10.95 -0.20
C ASP A 157 -14.95 9.48 0.22
N PHE A 158 -14.00 9.23 1.13
CA PHE A 158 -13.54 7.89 1.53
C PHE A 158 -12.89 7.04 0.41
N ASN A 159 -12.70 7.59 -0.79
CA ASN A 159 -12.01 6.94 -1.88
C ASN A 159 -10.51 7.25 -1.83
N LYS A 160 -9.72 6.25 -1.42
CA LYS A 160 -8.26 6.36 -1.26
C LYS A 160 -7.50 6.65 -2.55
N GLU A 161 -8.12 6.45 -3.71
CA GLU A 161 -7.51 6.73 -5.02
C GLU A 161 -7.80 8.17 -5.50
N ASN A 162 -8.82 8.83 -4.95
CA ASN A 162 -9.19 10.20 -5.32
C ASN A 162 -8.28 11.23 -4.63
N ASN A 163 -7.08 11.42 -5.18
CA ASN A 163 -6.06 12.31 -4.61
C ASN A 163 -6.15 13.77 -5.08
N LEU A 164 -7.34 14.23 -5.49
CA LEU A 164 -7.57 15.65 -5.76
C LEU A 164 -7.34 16.45 -4.47
N ALA A 165 -6.58 17.55 -4.54
CA ALA A 165 -6.33 18.41 -3.37
C ALA A 165 -7.64 18.88 -2.71
N SER A 166 -8.69 19.16 -3.50
CA SER A 166 -10.02 19.52 -3.00
C SER A 166 -10.72 18.40 -2.21
N ASN A 167 -10.41 17.14 -2.50
CA ASN A 167 -10.91 15.96 -1.81
C ASN A 167 -10.08 15.59 -0.56
N LEU A 168 -8.94 16.24 -0.35
CA LEU A 168 -8.06 15.96 0.78
C LEU A 168 -8.24 16.99 1.89
N GLN A 169 -7.96 16.57 3.11
CA GLN A 169 -7.99 17.42 4.30
C GLN A 169 -7.03 16.91 5.36
N TRP A 170 -6.34 17.82 6.04
CA TRP A 170 -5.61 17.56 7.27
C TRP A 170 -6.57 17.36 8.44
N ALA A 171 -6.31 16.35 9.26
CA ALA A 171 -7.14 16.00 10.41
C ALA A 171 -6.27 15.52 11.59
N THR A 172 -6.83 15.62 12.79
CA THR A 172 -6.31 14.93 13.98
C THR A 172 -6.59 13.43 13.90
N LYS A 173 -5.91 12.62 14.73
CA LYS A 173 -6.18 11.16 14.77
C LYS A 173 -7.60 10.88 15.25
N GLU A 174 -8.09 11.68 16.18
CA GLU A 174 -9.41 11.61 16.79
C GLU A 174 -10.50 11.87 15.74
N GLU A 175 -10.35 12.92 14.93
CA GLU A 175 -11.27 13.23 13.83
C GLU A 175 -11.28 12.12 12.76
N ALA A 176 -10.10 11.65 12.36
CA ALA A 176 -9.99 10.56 11.38
C ALA A 176 -10.65 9.27 11.88
N PHE A 177 -10.50 8.96 13.17
CA PHE A 177 -11.13 7.80 13.81
C PHE A 177 -12.65 7.97 13.94
N ALA A 178 -13.13 9.11 14.44
CA ALA A 178 -14.56 9.39 14.60
C ALA A 178 -15.31 9.27 13.27
N ARG A 179 -14.69 9.75 12.19
CA ARG A 179 -15.23 9.68 10.83
C ARG A 179 -15.37 8.25 10.29
N TYR A 180 -14.69 7.25 10.86
CA TYR A 180 -14.77 5.86 10.37
C TYR A 180 -16.20 5.32 10.38
N ALA A 181 -17.01 5.71 11.37
CA ALA A 181 -18.43 5.34 11.45
C ALA A 181 -19.27 5.89 10.29
N ASP A 182 -18.83 6.99 9.67
CA ASP A 182 -19.52 7.64 8.55
C ASP A 182 -19.20 7.06 7.19
N ASN A 183 -18.21 6.18 7.10
CA ASN A 183 -17.79 5.61 5.83
C ASN A 183 -18.96 4.83 5.19
N PRO A 184 -19.35 5.16 3.95
CA PRO A 184 -20.48 4.54 3.24
C PRO A 184 -20.40 3.01 3.20
N TYR A 185 -19.20 2.43 3.09
CA TYR A 185 -19.01 0.99 3.11
C TYR A 185 -19.50 0.33 4.41
N TYR A 186 -19.27 0.97 5.56
CA TYR A 186 -19.74 0.44 6.84
C TYR A 186 -21.23 0.70 7.05
N LYS A 187 -21.75 1.83 6.56
CA LYS A 187 -23.20 2.10 6.57
C LYS A 187 -23.97 1.10 5.71
N THR A 188 -23.49 0.80 4.50
CA THR A 188 -24.13 -0.19 3.61
C THR A 188 -23.99 -1.61 4.13
N LYS A 189 -22.84 -1.99 4.70
CA LYS A 189 -22.67 -3.30 5.33
C LYS A 189 -23.58 -3.47 6.55
N LYS A 190 -23.65 -2.47 7.43
CA LYS A 190 -24.57 -2.47 8.59
C LYS A 190 -26.04 -2.47 8.15
N TYR A 191 -26.38 -1.73 7.10
CA TYR A 191 -27.72 -1.77 6.51
C TYR A 191 -28.03 -3.13 5.88
N ALA A 192 -27.11 -3.75 5.15
CA ALA A 192 -27.29 -5.08 4.58
C ALA A 192 -27.44 -6.16 5.68
N GLU A 193 -26.63 -6.09 6.72
CA GLU A 193 -26.72 -6.95 7.91
C GLU A 193 -28.06 -6.77 8.65
N ASN A 194 -28.59 -5.53 8.71
CA ASN A 194 -29.83 -5.23 9.44
C ASN A 194 -31.12 -5.41 8.61
N THR A 195 -31.08 -5.17 7.30
CA THR A 195 -32.27 -5.09 6.42
C THR A 195 -32.57 -6.40 5.72
N PHE A 196 -31.57 -7.20 5.36
CA PHE A 196 -31.77 -8.48 4.67
C PHE A 196 -31.85 -9.69 5.61
N GLY A 197 -31.92 -9.46 6.93
CA GLY A 197 -32.02 -10.56 7.89
C GLY A 197 -30.91 -11.60 7.75
N GLN A 198 -29.74 -11.20 7.21
CA GLN A 198 -28.58 -12.08 7.23
C GLN A 198 -28.15 -12.19 8.67
N GLU A 199 -28.58 -13.28 9.31
CA GLU A 199 -28.14 -13.68 10.63
C GLU A 199 -26.63 -13.45 10.73
N ARG A 200 -26.19 -12.75 11.79
CA ARG A 200 -24.77 -12.64 12.13
C ARG A 200 -24.16 -14.02 11.91
N LYS A 201 -23.14 -14.14 11.02
CA LYS A 201 -22.39 -15.39 10.86
C LYS A 201 -22.01 -15.85 12.26
N LYS A 202 -22.67 -16.92 12.73
CA LYS A 202 -22.49 -17.49 14.07
C LYS A 202 -20.99 -17.60 14.29
N SER A 203 -20.48 -17.08 15.42
CA SER A 203 -19.12 -17.41 15.78
C SER A 203 -19.08 -18.94 15.89
N THR A 204 -18.14 -19.59 15.22
CA THR A 204 -17.99 -21.06 15.23
C THR A 204 -17.72 -21.63 16.64
N ASN A 205 -17.62 -20.76 17.66
CA ASN A 205 -17.34 -21.06 19.06
C ASN A 205 -18.57 -21.00 19.98
N GLU A 206 -19.76 -20.65 19.48
CA GLU A 206 -20.98 -20.66 20.28
C GLU A 206 -21.54 -22.09 20.44
N LYS A 207 -21.28 -22.73 21.59
CA LYS A 207 -21.78 -24.08 21.92
C LYS A 207 -23.32 -24.19 22.00
N LEU A 208 -24.05 -23.08 22.09
CA LEU A 208 -25.51 -23.05 22.21
C LEU A 208 -26.12 -22.30 21.02
N SER A 209 -27.15 -22.90 20.42
CA SER A 209 -27.99 -22.25 19.41
C SER A 209 -29.22 -21.59 20.06
N VAL A 210 -29.97 -20.80 19.28
CA VAL A 210 -31.24 -20.18 19.70
C VAL A 210 -32.23 -21.26 20.16
N GLU A 211 -32.32 -22.37 19.41
CA GLU A 211 -33.19 -23.50 19.71
C GLU A 211 -32.79 -24.17 21.04
N ASN A 212 -31.49 -24.36 21.28
CA ASN A 212 -30.98 -24.91 22.55
C ASN A 212 -31.34 -24.00 23.73
N VAL A 213 -31.23 -22.68 23.55
CA VAL A 213 -31.56 -21.71 24.60
C VAL A 213 -33.06 -21.68 24.90
N LEU A 214 -33.92 -21.77 23.88
CA LEU A 214 -35.37 -21.90 24.07
C LEU A 214 -35.71 -23.17 24.85
N TYR A 215 -35.11 -24.30 24.47
CA TYR A 215 -35.28 -25.57 25.18
C TYR A 215 -34.82 -25.48 26.64
N ILE A 216 -33.63 -24.90 26.89
CA ILE A 216 -33.10 -24.69 28.24
C ILE A 216 -34.09 -23.88 29.07
N LYS A 217 -34.58 -22.74 28.56
CA LYS A 217 -35.55 -21.89 29.26
C LYS A 217 -36.86 -22.63 29.58
N GLU A 218 -37.39 -23.38 28.62
CA GLU A 218 -38.61 -24.16 28.81
C GLU A 218 -38.41 -25.26 29.87
N LYS A 219 -37.31 -26.00 29.83
CA LYS A 219 -37.02 -27.05 30.81
C LYS A 219 -36.71 -26.51 32.20
N LEU A 220 -36.10 -25.33 32.31
CA LEU A 220 -35.96 -24.64 33.59
C LEU A 220 -37.32 -24.25 34.18
N ALA A 221 -38.28 -23.85 33.35
CA ALA A 221 -39.65 -23.58 33.81
C ALA A 221 -40.38 -24.87 34.23
N GLN A 222 -40.05 -26.01 33.62
CA GLN A 222 -40.55 -27.34 33.99
C GLN A 222 -39.81 -27.96 35.19
N GLY A 223 -38.91 -27.23 35.84
CA GLY A 223 -38.26 -27.66 37.09
C GLY A 223 -36.97 -28.47 36.93
N LYS A 224 -36.41 -28.59 35.70
CA LYS A 224 -35.09 -29.21 35.54
C LYS A 224 -33.98 -28.41 36.21
N THR A 225 -32.97 -29.10 36.72
CA THR A 225 -31.84 -28.47 37.41
C THR A 225 -30.84 -27.86 36.43
N LEU A 226 -30.07 -26.86 36.89
CA LEU A 226 -29.01 -26.23 36.10
C LEU A 226 -27.96 -27.25 35.64
N ARG A 227 -27.61 -28.19 36.53
CA ARG A 227 -26.58 -29.22 36.32
C ARG A 227 -26.98 -30.22 35.24
N GLU A 228 -28.22 -30.67 35.23
CA GLU A 228 -28.73 -31.58 34.20
C GLU A 228 -28.66 -30.95 32.81
N LEU A 229 -29.08 -29.68 32.69
CA LEU A 229 -29.05 -28.96 31.41
C LEU A 229 -27.61 -28.62 30.98
N ALA A 230 -26.75 -28.26 31.92
CA ALA A 230 -25.34 -27.99 31.64
C ALA A 230 -24.62 -29.23 31.11
N GLN A 231 -24.86 -30.39 31.73
CA GLN A 231 -24.32 -31.68 31.29
C GLN A 231 -24.85 -32.06 29.89
N GLN A 232 -26.15 -31.89 29.65
CA GLN A 232 -26.78 -32.20 28.37
C GLN A 232 -26.20 -31.39 27.20
N PHE A 233 -25.94 -30.08 27.42
CA PHE A 233 -25.41 -29.19 26.38
C PHE A 233 -23.89 -28.99 26.44
N LYS A 234 -23.18 -29.70 27.33
CA LYS A 234 -21.72 -29.62 27.52
C LYS A 234 -21.22 -28.18 27.74
N VAL A 235 -21.96 -27.43 28.55
CA VAL A 235 -21.67 -26.05 28.99
C VAL A 235 -21.51 -26.00 30.51
N SER A 236 -21.04 -24.88 31.06
CA SER A 236 -20.96 -24.73 32.51
C SER A 236 -22.33 -24.46 33.14
N ASP A 237 -22.54 -24.91 34.38
CA ASP A 237 -23.74 -24.59 35.17
C ASP A 237 -23.99 -23.08 35.24
N MET A 238 -22.89 -22.30 35.31
CA MET A 238 -22.95 -20.86 35.30
C MET A 238 -23.48 -20.29 33.98
N GLN A 239 -23.19 -20.91 32.84
CA GLN A 239 -23.74 -20.49 31.55
C GLN A 239 -25.27 -20.68 31.52
N ILE A 240 -25.79 -21.79 32.07
CA ILE A 240 -27.23 -22.02 32.22
C ILE A 240 -27.85 -21.03 33.22
N HIS A 241 -27.16 -20.74 34.33
CA HIS A 241 -27.61 -19.77 35.32
C HIS A 241 -27.72 -18.34 34.76
N ARG A 242 -26.77 -17.91 33.93
CA ARG A 242 -26.81 -16.60 33.25
C ARG A 242 -27.94 -16.50 32.24
N ILE A 243 -28.27 -17.61 31.56
CA ILE A 243 -29.45 -17.71 30.68
C ILE A 243 -30.73 -17.59 31.51
N LYS A 244 -30.82 -18.31 32.65
CA LYS A 244 -31.97 -18.24 33.56
C LYS A 244 -32.23 -16.82 34.08
N ARG A 245 -31.16 -16.08 34.43
CA ARG A 245 -31.26 -14.69 34.92
C ARG A 245 -31.45 -13.65 33.81
N GLY A 246 -31.39 -14.05 32.54
CA GLY A 246 -31.51 -13.14 31.40
C GLY A 246 -30.31 -12.19 31.21
N GLU A 247 -29.15 -12.51 31.79
CA GLU A 247 -27.89 -11.79 31.57
C GLU A 247 -27.33 -12.11 30.18
N ASN A 248 -27.37 -13.40 29.81
CA ASN A 248 -27.03 -13.87 28.46
C ASN A 248 -28.32 -14.25 27.72
N TRP A 249 -28.34 -14.04 26.40
CA TRP A 249 -29.48 -14.38 25.51
C TRP A 249 -30.81 -13.69 25.89
N LYS A 250 -30.76 -12.47 26.45
CA LYS A 250 -31.94 -11.68 26.85
C LYS A 250 -32.97 -11.48 25.73
N ASN A 251 -32.51 -11.42 24.48
CA ASN A 251 -33.36 -11.19 23.31
C ASN A 251 -34.14 -12.44 22.87
N VAL A 252 -33.73 -13.64 23.30
CA VAL A 252 -34.42 -14.89 22.97
C VAL A 252 -35.51 -15.12 24.03
N LYS A 253 -36.77 -15.08 23.62
CA LYS A 253 -37.91 -15.23 24.52
C LYS A 253 -38.72 -16.48 24.19
N THR A 254 -39.16 -17.22 25.21
CA THR A 254 -40.11 -18.32 25.03
C THR A 254 -41.52 -17.80 24.77
N LEU A 255 -42.40 -18.65 24.22
CA LEU A 255 -43.81 -18.31 24.03
C LEU A 255 -44.49 -17.95 25.36
N SER A 256 -44.10 -18.58 26.48
CA SER A 256 -44.59 -18.23 27.81
C SER A 256 -44.12 -16.84 28.25
N GLU A 257 -42.83 -16.50 28.06
CA GLU A 257 -42.29 -15.18 28.38
C GLU A 257 -42.93 -14.06 27.55
N ILE A 258 -43.25 -14.33 26.28
CA ILE A 258 -43.94 -13.39 25.38
C ILE A 258 -45.39 -13.17 25.83
N LYS A 259 -46.12 -14.25 26.14
CA LYS A 259 -47.50 -14.16 26.64
C LYS A 259 -47.58 -13.36 27.95
N THR A 260 -46.73 -13.68 28.91
CA THR A 260 -46.67 -12.95 30.20
C THR A 260 -46.26 -11.48 30.05
N GLN A 261 -45.49 -11.11 29.02
CA GLN A 261 -45.15 -9.71 28.75
C GLN A 261 -46.30 -8.94 28.10
N ASN A 262 -47.10 -9.61 27.27
CA ASN A 262 -48.28 -9.01 26.63
C ASN A 262 -49.44 -8.86 27.61
N GLU A 263 -49.55 -9.73 28.62
CA GLU A 263 -50.54 -9.64 29.71
C GLU A 263 -50.21 -8.56 30.76
N LYS A 264 -48.97 -8.06 30.79
CA LYS A 264 -48.50 -7.00 31.70
C LYS A 264 -48.50 -5.60 31.06
N LYS A 265 -48.93 -5.50 29.80
CA LYS A 265 -49.14 -4.24 29.06
C LYS A 265 -50.62 -3.93 29.02
#